data_AF-A0A329R7H5-F1
#
_entry.id   AF-A0A329R7H5-F1
#
_cell.length_a   1.000
_cell.length_b   1.000
_cell.length_c   1.000
_cell.angle_alpha   90.00
_cell.angle_beta   90.00
_cell.angle_gamma   90.00
#
_symmetry.space_group_name_H-M   'P 1'
#
loop_
_entity.id
_entity.type
_entity.pdbx_description
1 polymer ?
#
loop_
_entity_poly.entity_id
_entity_poly.type
_entity_poly.pdbx_seq_one_letter_code
_entity_poly.pdbx_strand_id
1 'polypeptide(L)'
;MQRRLKNRRENQRRYRKKQDEFTTNLERHIQQLRDEIKKLQQHVRRCSTVNIGVWNVALEYYVRFRGLNTQDACSQLEFLRATMAPDVVLSGGFGPYELAKS
;
A
#
# COMPACT_ATOMS: atom_id res chain seq x y z
N MET A 1 -32.07 18.18 -52.55
CA MET A 1 -31.55 16.86 -52.12
C MET A 1 -30.08 16.89 -51.66
N GLN A 2 -29.18 17.64 -52.32
CA GLN A 2 -27.72 17.67 -52.05
C GLN A 2 -27.31 18.11 -50.62
N ARG A 3 -28.01 19.07 -49.99
CA ARG A 3 -27.72 19.53 -48.61
C ARG A 3 -27.84 18.41 -47.56
N ARG A 4 -28.83 17.52 -47.70
CA ARG A 4 -29.04 16.41 -46.73
C ARG A 4 -27.89 15.41 -46.75
N LEU A 5 -27.34 15.11 -47.94
CA LEU A 5 -26.20 14.21 -48.08
C LEU A 5 -24.92 14.82 -47.51
N LYS A 6 -24.67 16.12 -47.75
CA LYS A 6 -23.54 16.85 -47.15
C LYS A 6 -23.62 16.82 -45.61
N ASN A 7 -24.78 17.08 -45.04
CA ASN A 7 -24.98 17.07 -43.59
C ASN A 7 -24.81 15.67 -42.99
N ARG A 8 -25.30 14.62 -43.66
CA ARG A 8 -25.09 13.23 -43.21
C ARG A 8 -23.61 12.86 -43.19
N ARG A 9 -22.86 13.22 -44.24
CA ARG A 9 -21.41 12.97 -44.32
C ARG A 9 -20.65 13.69 -43.21
N GLU A 10 -20.98 14.96 -42.96
CA GLU A 10 -20.32 15.73 -41.89
C GLU A 10 -20.64 15.19 -40.50
N ASN A 11 -21.90 14.82 -40.23
CA ASN A 11 -22.28 14.19 -38.97
C ASN A 11 -21.58 12.84 -38.77
N GLN A 12 -21.47 12.04 -39.83
CA GLN A 12 -20.78 10.75 -39.76
C GLN A 12 -19.28 10.93 -39.55
N ARG A 13 -18.67 11.96 -40.17
CA ARG A 13 -17.26 12.33 -39.93
C ARG A 13 -17.03 12.74 -38.48
N ARG A 14 -17.91 13.58 -37.92
CA ARG A 14 -17.84 14.01 -36.52
C ARG A 14 -18.03 12.84 -35.55
N TYR A 15 -18.97 11.95 -35.85
CA TYR A 15 -19.21 10.75 -35.06
C TYR A 15 -17.97 9.85 -35.01
N ARG A 16 -17.38 9.55 -36.17
CA ARG A 16 -16.15 8.75 -36.26
C ARG A 16 -14.99 9.40 -35.50
N LYS A 17 -14.79 10.71 -35.69
CA LYS A 17 -13.76 11.46 -34.96
C LYS A 17 -13.93 11.35 -33.44
N LYS A 18 -15.17 11.53 -32.95
CA LYS A 18 -15.48 11.42 -31.53
C LYS A 18 -15.26 10.00 -31.00
N GLN A 19 -15.56 9.00 -31.82
CA GLN A 19 -15.33 7.60 -31.48
C GLN A 19 -13.83 7.29 -31.39
N ASP A 20 -13.02 7.77 -32.33
CA ASP A 20 -11.56 7.60 -32.33
C ASP A 20 -10.89 8.34 -31.15
N GLU A 21 -11.35 9.55 -30.84
CA GLU A 21 -10.89 10.31 -29.67
C GLU A 21 -11.23 9.59 -28.37
N PHE A 22 -12.41 8.95 -28.30
CA PHE A 22 -12.81 8.19 -27.13
C PHE A 22 -11.97 6.92 -26.95
N THR A 23 -11.75 6.14 -28.02
CA THR A 23 -10.93 4.92 -27.94
C THR A 23 -9.48 5.24 -27.59
N THR A 24 -8.87 6.23 -28.23
CA THR A 24 -7.50 6.66 -27.90
C THR A 24 -7.36 7.16 -26.47
N ASN A 25 -8.36 7.85 -25.94
CA ASN A 25 -8.37 8.29 -24.55
C ASN A 25 -8.53 7.11 -23.58
N LEU A 26 -9.40 6.14 -23.93
CA LEU A 26 -9.59 4.92 -23.15
C LEU A 26 -8.28 4.12 -23.05
N GLU A 27 -7.60 3.91 -24.18
CA GLU A 27 -6.32 3.21 -24.24
C GLU A 27 -5.25 3.90 -23.38
N ARG A 28 -5.20 5.24 -23.42
CA ARG A 28 -4.30 6.02 -22.57
C ARG A 28 -4.57 5.81 -21.09
N HIS A 29 -5.83 5.87 -20.67
CA HIS A 29 -6.20 5.66 -19.26
C HIS A 29 -5.90 4.23 -18.81
N ILE A 30 -6.16 3.23 -19.65
CA ILE A 30 -5.81 1.83 -19.36
C ILE A 30 -4.29 1.70 -19.13
N GLN A 31 -3.48 2.35 -19.98
CA GLN A 31 -2.04 2.30 -19.82
C GLN A 31 -1.58 3.01 -18.53
N GLN A 32 -2.13 4.17 -18.21
CA GLN A 32 -1.85 4.89 -16.97
C GLN A 32 -2.17 4.05 -15.73
N LEU A 33 -3.35 3.43 -15.69
CA LEU A 33 -3.76 2.56 -14.58
C LEU A 33 -2.85 1.34 -14.43
N ARG A 34 -2.41 0.74 -15.54
CA ARG A 34 -1.45 -0.37 -15.50
C ARG A 34 -0.11 0.05 -14.88
N ASP A 35 0.38 1.23 -15.24
CA ASP A 35 1.63 1.76 -14.72
C ASP A 35 1.52 2.10 -13.22
N GLU A 36 0.38 2.65 -12.79
CA GLU A 36 0.08 2.90 -11.37
C GLU A 36 0.00 1.60 -10.55
N ILE A 37 -0.71 0.59 -11.05
CA ILE A 37 -0.79 -0.73 -10.40
C ILE A 37 0.61 -1.32 -10.25
N LYS A 38 1.45 -1.22 -11.29
CA LYS A 38 2.83 -1.73 -11.24
C LYS A 38 3.66 -1.00 -10.18
N LYS A 39 3.54 0.33 -10.08
CA LYS A 39 4.21 1.13 -9.03
C LYS A 39 3.74 0.72 -7.64
N LEU A 40 2.43 0.60 -7.42
CA LEU A 40 1.87 0.19 -6.14
C LEU A 40 2.32 -1.23 -5.75
N GLN A 41 2.33 -2.17 -6.69
CA GLN A 41 2.85 -3.52 -6.45
C GLN A 41 4.34 -3.51 -6.09
N GLN A 42 5.16 -2.66 -6.72
CA GLN A 42 6.56 -2.50 -6.34
C GLN A 42 6.70 -1.92 -4.93
N HIS A 43 5.88 -0.94 -4.56
CA HIS A 43 5.85 -0.40 -3.20
C HIS A 43 5.45 -1.47 -2.18
N VAL A 44 4.38 -2.22 -2.44
CA VAL A 44 3.95 -3.32 -1.56
C VAL A 44 5.06 -4.36 -1.40
N ARG A 45 5.75 -4.75 -2.47
CA ARG A 45 6.87 -5.70 -2.39
C ARG A 45 8.03 -5.17 -1.54
N ARG A 46 8.38 -3.88 -1.68
CA ARG A 46 9.42 -3.24 -0.88
C ARG A 46 9.02 -3.11 0.59
N CYS A 47 7.77 -2.78 0.87
CA CYS A 47 7.27 -2.68 2.23
C CYS A 47 7.09 -4.06 2.86
N SER A 48 6.65 -5.08 2.10
CA SER A 48 6.41 -6.43 2.63
C SER A 48 7.70 -7.09 3.13
N THR A 49 8.85 -6.86 2.47
CA THR A 49 10.12 -7.40 2.93
C THR A 49 10.54 -6.81 4.28
N VAL A 50 10.27 -5.52 4.50
CA VAL A 50 10.54 -4.85 5.78
C VAL A 50 9.53 -5.31 6.84
N ASN A 51 8.26 -5.43 6.46
CA ASN A 51 7.19 -5.77 7.39
C ASN A 51 7.26 -7.24 7.85
N ILE A 52 7.63 -8.18 6.98
CA ILE A 52 7.82 -9.59 7.36
C ILE A 52 8.93 -9.73 8.41
N GLY A 53 10.03 -8.97 8.29
CA GLY A 53 11.07 -8.95 9.31
C GLY A 53 10.56 -8.44 10.67
N VAL A 54 9.82 -7.33 10.67
CA VAL A 54 9.25 -6.73 11.89
C VAL A 54 8.21 -7.65 12.53
N TRP A 55 7.29 -8.22 11.74
CA TRP A 55 6.29 -9.16 12.27
C TRP A 55 6.90 -10.48 12.73
N ASN A 56 7.94 -10.99 12.07
CA ASN A 56 8.65 -12.17 12.53
C ASN A 56 9.36 -11.91 13.86
N VAL A 57 9.99 -10.74 14.02
CA VAL A 57 10.59 -10.34 15.32
C VAL A 57 9.50 -10.19 16.39
N ALA A 58 8.37 -9.54 16.07
CA ALA A 58 7.25 -9.42 17.00
C ALA A 58 6.63 -10.79 17.35
N LEU A 59 6.57 -11.72 16.39
CA LEU A 59 6.05 -13.08 16.58
C LEU A 59 7.02 -13.94 17.39
N GLU A 60 8.32 -13.91 17.09
CA GLU A 60 9.36 -14.59 17.86
C GLU A 60 9.42 -14.06 19.30
N TYR A 61 9.32 -12.73 19.46
CA TYR A 61 9.17 -12.10 20.76
C TYR A 61 7.92 -12.63 21.48
N TYR A 62 6.75 -12.55 20.85
CA TYR A 62 5.49 -13.00 21.45
C TYR A 62 5.51 -14.48 21.84
N VAL A 63 6.04 -15.36 20.98
CA VAL A 63 6.14 -16.81 21.25
C VAL A 63 7.11 -17.08 22.40
N ARG A 64 8.26 -16.41 22.42
CA ARG A 64 9.26 -16.56 23.48
C ARG A 64 8.76 -16.05 24.82
N PHE A 65 7.98 -14.97 24.80
CA PHE A 65 7.53 -14.27 26.00
C PHE A 65 6.22 -14.80 26.57
N ARG A 66 5.31 -15.31 25.72
CA ARG A 66 4.12 -16.03 26.16
C ARG A 66 4.47 -17.35 26.86
N GLY A 67 5.61 -17.96 26.52
CA GLY A 67 6.18 -19.08 27.27
C GLY A 67 6.69 -18.68 28.67
N LEU A 68 6.88 -17.39 28.93
CA LEU A 68 7.30 -16.78 30.19
C LEU A 68 6.14 -16.15 30.98
N ASN A 69 4.87 -16.50 30.68
CA ASN A 69 3.67 -16.10 31.44
C ASN A 69 3.68 -16.53 32.93
N THR A 70 4.81 -17.01 33.44
CA THR A 70 5.10 -17.26 34.86
C THR A 70 5.96 -16.17 35.51
N GLN A 71 6.42 -15.14 34.80
CA GLN A 71 7.23 -14.04 35.35
C GLN A 71 6.47 -12.71 35.43
N ASP A 72 6.76 -11.96 36.49
CA ASP A 72 6.18 -10.66 36.86
C ASP A 72 6.33 -9.61 35.73
N ALA A 73 5.31 -8.76 35.55
CA ALA A 73 5.25 -7.76 34.48
C ALA A 73 6.41 -6.73 34.57
N CYS A 74 6.98 -6.54 35.76
CA CYS A 74 8.14 -5.68 35.96
C CYS A 74 9.40 -6.26 35.30
N SER A 75 9.67 -7.55 35.48
CA SER A 75 10.80 -8.24 34.83
C SER A 75 10.69 -8.21 33.30
N GLN A 76 9.47 -8.26 32.80
CA GLN A 76 9.17 -8.19 31.38
C GLN A 76 9.50 -6.81 30.78
N LEU A 77 9.13 -5.74 31.49
CA LEU A 77 9.37 -4.36 31.09
C LEU A 77 10.86 -3.96 31.17
N GLU A 78 11.57 -4.45 32.19
CA GLU A 78 13.02 -4.22 32.31
C GLU A 78 13.82 -4.93 31.21
N PHE A 79 13.41 -6.14 30.81
CA PHE A 79 14.01 -6.82 29.65
C PHE A 79 13.81 -6.02 28.35
N LEU A 80 12.60 -5.51 28.13
CA LEU A 80 12.27 -4.66 26.98
C LEU A 80 13.15 -3.40 26.94
N ARG A 81 13.36 -2.75 28.08
CA ARG A 81 14.27 -1.59 28.19
C ARG A 81 15.73 -1.95 27.89
N ALA A 82 16.18 -3.13 28.29
CA ALA A 82 17.56 -3.57 28.10
C ALA A 82 17.87 -4.03 26.67
N THR A 83 16.86 -4.52 25.92
CA THR A 83 17.06 -5.13 24.61
C THR A 83 16.53 -4.30 23.43
N MET A 84 15.52 -3.45 23.64
CA MET A 84 15.03 -2.57 22.57
C MET A 84 15.85 -1.28 22.50
N ALA A 85 16.26 -0.93 21.28
CA ALA A 85 16.82 0.39 21.04
C ALA A 85 15.72 1.47 21.22
N PRO A 86 16.04 2.62 21.85
CA PRO A 86 15.05 3.64 22.21
C PRO A 86 14.40 4.32 20.99
N ASP A 87 14.96 4.14 19.81
CA ASP A 87 14.54 4.71 18.53
C ASP A 87 13.72 3.77 17.66
N VAL A 88 13.36 2.57 18.15
CA VAL A 88 12.46 1.65 17.42
C VAL A 88 11.09 2.30 17.26
N VAL A 89 10.71 2.57 16.00
CA VAL A 89 9.45 3.22 15.63
C VAL A 89 8.30 2.22 15.65
N LEU A 90 7.32 2.44 16.52
CA LEU A 90 6.01 1.80 16.46
C LEU A 90 4.96 2.79 15.93
N SER A 91 3.84 2.29 15.43
CA SER A 91 2.76 3.09 14.80
C SER A 91 2.18 4.21 15.68
N GLY A 92 2.53 4.27 16.98
CA GLY A 92 2.12 5.31 17.94
C GLY A 92 3.25 6.09 18.63
N GLY A 93 4.54 5.79 18.38
CA GLY A 93 5.68 6.46 19.01
C GLY A 93 6.95 5.60 19.07
N PHE A 94 7.90 5.96 19.94
CA PHE A 94 9.24 5.34 19.99
C PHE A 94 9.46 4.46 21.23
N GLY A 95 10.08 3.31 21.01
CA GLY A 95 10.67 2.49 22.07
C GLY A 95 9.66 1.73 22.96
N PRO A 96 10.16 1.12 24.05
CA PRO A 96 9.40 0.17 24.87
C PRO A 96 8.25 0.82 25.67
N TYR A 97 8.25 2.15 25.81
CA TYR A 97 7.19 2.88 26.51
C TYR A 97 5.85 2.88 25.79
N GLU A 98 5.85 2.78 24.45
CA GLU A 98 4.60 2.71 23.69
C GLU A 98 3.96 1.32 23.76
N LEU A 99 4.75 0.26 23.97
CA LEU A 99 4.23 -1.08 24.17
C LEU A 99 3.55 -1.26 25.53
N ALA A 100 4.01 -0.54 26.56
CA ALA A 100 3.45 -0.62 27.91
C ALA A 100 2.13 0.15 28.11
N LYS A 101 1.71 0.94 27.12
CA LYS A 101 0.46 1.74 27.16
C LYS A 101 -0.76 1.00 26.56
N SER A 102 -0.55 -0.09 25.83
CA SER A 102 -1.62 -0.89 25.22
C SER A 102 -2.21 -1.90 26.18
#